data_AF-A0AAW6CFH9-F1
#
_entry.id   AF-A0AAW6CFH9-F1
#
_cell.length_a   1.000
_cell.length_b   1.000
_cell.length_c   1.000
_cell.angle_alpha   90.00
_cell.angle_beta   90.00
_cell.angle_gamma   90.00
#
_symmetry.space_group_name_H-M   'P 1'
#
loop_
_entity.id
_entity.type
_entity.pdbx_description
1 polymer ?
#
loop_
_entity_poly.entity_id
_entity_poly.type
_entity_poly.pdbx_seq_one_letter_code
_entity_poly.pdbx_strand_id
1 'polypeptide(L)'
;MWPSPTYPYQRDQQYIKFIGAENIPRQVCTYLMDMPLPNYNPPTENIYPRVRLMKYLFYDGISPLDEPCPTTEQKLSVLFDPEHPTAPVSPEKGYRIFPQAYVAQAQNIGDTSLRCYMGQTVAKGSYRAELSVIFELTTNVNYESASGYAISRTYAMECALIEALNGVNMNGVGTFYFDRTQHPSCGSWNIDDRGTNLGRRVILGLTWQD
;
A
#
# COMPACT_ATOMS: atom_id res chain seq x y z
N MET A 1 8.73 39.55 -8.45
CA MET A 1 7.39 39.04 -8.06
C MET A 1 7.21 37.74 -8.82
N TRP A 2 7.12 36.61 -8.13
CA TRP A 2 6.89 35.33 -8.80
C TRP A 2 5.46 35.35 -9.37
N PRO A 3 5.25 34.98 -10.64
CA PRO A 3 3.91 34.98 -11.23
C PRO A 3 3.00 34.01 -10.46
N SER A 4 1.73 34.38 -10.33
CA SER A 4 0.70 33.51 -9.75
C SER A 4 0.70 32.14 -10.44
N PRO A 5 0.47 31.03 -9.73
CA PRO A 5 0.33 29.70 -10.34
C PRO A 5 -0.79 29.58 -11.39
N THR A 6 -1.64 30.61 -11.54
CA THR A 6 -2.78 30.66 -12.47
C THR A 6 -2.69 31.82 -13.48
N TYR A 7 -1.54 32.48 -13.59
CA TYR A 7 -1.33 33.61 -14.51
C TYR A 7 -1.72 33.27 -15.97
N PRO A 8 -2.36 34.18 -16.74
CA PRO A 8 -2.68 35.57 -16.40
C PRO A 8 -3.94 35.75 -15.54
N TYR A 9 -4.65 34.66 -15.25
CA TYR A 9 -5.89 34.68 -14.49
C TYR A 9 -5.62 34.67 -12.98
N GLN A 10 -6.65 35.04 -12.22
CA GLN A 10 -6.63 34.97 -10.77
C GLN A 10 -7.55 33.85 -10.30
N ARG A 11 -7.18 33.24 -9.17
CA ARG A 11 -8.03 32.27 -8.50
C ARG A 11 -8.97 33.03 -7.57
N ASP A 12 -10.20 33.22 -8.02
CA ASP A 12 -11.22 33.96 -7.26
C ASP A 12 -11.88 33.10 -6.16
N GLN A 13 -11.78 31.76 -6.26
CA GLN A 13 -12.35 30.79 -5.32
C GLN A 13 -11.28 29.81 -4.82
N GLN A 14 -11.17 29.67 -3.50
CA GLN A 14 -10.20 28.77 -2.87
C GLN A 14 -10.82 27.38 -2.63
N TYR A 15 -10.89 26.55 -3.66
CA TYR A 15 -11.32 25.14 -3.54
C TYR A 15 -10.14 24.20 -3.31
N ILE A 16 -10.42 22.93 -3.01
CA ILE A 16 -9.40 21.88 -2.92
C ILE A 16 -8.58 21.80 -4.20
N LYS A 17 -7.27 21.62 -4.03
CA LYS A 17 -6.22 21.61 -5.07
C LYS A 17 -5.53 20.25 -5.19
N PHE A 18 -5.72 19.33 -4.23
CA PHE A 18 -5.10 18.00 -4.20
C PHE A 18 -3.56 18.03 -4.22
N ILE A 19 -2.96 19.08 -3.67
CA ILE A 19 -1.50 19.22 -3.68
C ILE A 19 -0.90 18.14 -2.78
N GLY A 20 -0.07 17.27 -3.35
CA GLY A 20 0.58 16.18 -2.62
C GLY A 20 -0.21 14.88 -2.62
N ALA A 21 -1.45 14.86 -3.14
CA ALA A 21 -2.25 13.63 -3.24
C ALA A 21 -1.58 12.57 -4.13
N GLU A 22 -0.73 12.99 -5.07
CA GLU A 22 0.09 12.11 -5.91
C GLU A 22 1.12 11.30 -5.11
N ASN A 23 1.49 11.74 -3.90
CA ASN A 23 2.49 11.07 -3.05
C ASN A 23 1.88 10.04 -2.10
N ILE A 24 0.55 9.99 -2.00
CA ILE A 24 -0.17 9.11 -1.05
C ILE A 24 0.29 7.64 -1.18
N PRO A 25 0.36 7.03 -2.37
CA PRO A 25 0.77 5.63 -2.48
C PRO A 25 2.17 5.36 -1.90
N ARG A 26 3.13 6.26 -2.15
CA ARG A 26 4.50 6.14 -1.61
C ARG A 26 4.52 6.30 -0.10
N GLN A 27 3.77 7.26 0.44
CA GLN A 27 3.68 7.50 1.88
C GLN A 27 3.03 6.32 2.60
N VAL A 28 1.96 5.76 2.03
CA VAL A 28 1.28 4.57 2.56
C VAL A 28 2.21 3.36 2.56
N CYS A 29 2.88 3.06 1.44
CA CYS A 29 3.86 1.96 1.39
C CYS A 29 4.98 2.15 2.42
N THR A 30 5.49 3.37 2.57
CA THR A 30 6.52 3.70 3.57
C THR A 30 6.04 3.48 4.99
N TYR A 31 4.80 3.91 5.28
CA TYR A 31 4.17 3.68 6.57
C TYR A 31 4.01 2.18 6.87
N LEU A 32 3.54 1.39 5.90
CA LEU A 32 3.33 -0.06 6.05
C LEU A 32 4.63 -0.83 6.29
N MET A 33 5.77 -0.37 5.76
CA MET A 33 7.07 -0.98 6.02
C MET A 33 7.57 -0.79 7.45
N ASP A 34 7.01 0.17 8.19
CA ASP A 34 7.38 0.44 9.57
C ASP A 34 8.89 0.66 9.76
N MET A 35 9.38 1.72 9.13
CA MET A 35 10.80 2.10 9.13
C MET A 35 11.17 2.89 10.38
N PRO A 36 12.42 2.80 10.86
CA PRO A 36 12.88 3.58 12.01
C PRO A 36 12.83 5.10 11.73
N LEU A 37 12.52 5.89 12.77
CA LEU A 37 12.57 7.36 12.75
C LEU A 37 13.43 7.84 13.93
N PRO A 38 13.88 9.12 13.97
CA PRO A 38 14.81 9.60 15.00
C PRO A 38 14.45 9.30 16.46
N ASN A 39 13.16 9.14 16.78
CA ASN A 39 12.68 8.78 18.12
C ASN A 39 11.71 7.58 18.11
N TYR A 40 11.83 6.71 17.10
CA TYR A 40 10.94 5.56 16.94
C TYR A 40 11.71 4.34 16.49
N ASN A 41 11.70 3.31 17.33
CA ASN A 41 12.18 1.99 16.97
C ASN A 41 10.98 1.09 16.63
N PRO A 42 10.90 0.53 15.41
CA PRO A 42 9.81 -0.34 15.01
C PRO A 42 9.72 -1.58 15.91
N PRO A 43 8.51 -1.98 16.34
CA PRO A 43 8.33 -3.24 17.03
C PRO A 43 8.59 -4.43 16.09
N THR A 44 8.80 -5.61 16.69
CA THR A 44 9.12 -6.85 15.96
C THR A 44 8.15 -8.00 16.21
N GLU A 45 7.23 -7.82 17.16
CA GLU A 45 6.28 -8.84 17.60
C GLU A 45 5.11 -9.01 16.63
N ASN A 46 4.60 -10.23 16.50
CA ASN A 46 3.48 -10.55 15.61
C ASN A 46 2.14 -9.94 16.04
N ILE A 47 2.05 -9.30 17.21
CA ILE A 47 0.85 -8.55 17.63
C ILE A 47 0.63 -7.29 16.77
N TYR A 48 1.68 -6.78 16.12
CA TYR A 48 1.60 -5.58 15.30
C TYR A 48 1.27 -5.93 13.83
N PRO A 49 0.24 -5.32 13.23
CA PRO A 49 -0.22 -5.69 11.89
C PRO A 49 0.82 -5.42 10.80
N ARG A 50 1.57 -4.32 10.90
CA ARG A 50 2.63 -3.98 9.95
C ARG A 50 3.79 -4.98 9.97
N VAL A 51 4.11 -5.55 11.14
CA VAL A 51 5.11 -6.63 11.26
C VAL A 51 4.62 -7.88 10.52
N ARG A 52 3.37 -8.32 10.77
CA ARG A 52 2.78 -9.47 10.09
C ARG A 52 2.78 -9.28 8.57
N LEU A 53 2.35 -8.11 8.11
CA LEU A 53 2.31 -7.77 6.69
C LEU A 53 3.71 -7.85 6.04
N MET A 54 4.74 -7.29 6.69
CA MET A 54 6.11 -7.34 6.17
C MET A 54 6.68 -8.76 6.13
N LYS A 55 6.38 -9.59 7.14
CA LYS A 55 6.78 -11.01 7.12
C LYS A 55 6.14 -11.76 5.96
N TYR A 56 4.83 -11.57 5.73
CA TYR A 56 4.15 -12.19 4.58
C TYR A 56 4.70 -11.75 3.23
N LEU A 57 5.11 -10.48 3.10
CA LEU A 57 5.67 -9.94 1.86
C LEU A 57 7.10 -10.42 1.59
N PHE A 58 7.89 -10.65 2.65
CA PHE A 58 9.32 -10.94 2.52
C PHE A 58 9.64 -12.45 2.47
N TYR A 59 8.91 -13.28 3.22
CA TYR A 59 9.21 -14.71 3.33
C TYR A 59 8.29 -15.58 2.47
N ASP A 60 8.91 -16.42 1.64
CA ASP A 60 8.21 -17.35 0.73
C ASP A 60 7.99 -18.73 1.40
N GLY A 61 8.27 -18.89 2.69
CA GLY A 61 8.13 -20.17 3.43
C GLY A 61 6.69 -20.49 3.88
N ILE A 62 6.48 -21.70 4.41
CA ILE A 62 5.18 -22.17 4.92
C ILE A 62 4.66 -21.31 6.08
N SER A 63 5.56 -20.87 6.96
CA SER A 63 5.23 -20.12 8.17
C SER A 63 6.00 -18.78 8.24
N PRO A 64 5.63 -17.77 7.43
CA PRO A 64 6.30 -16.46 7.45
C PRO A 64 6.34 -15.79 8.84
N LEU A 65 5.36 -16.09 9.70
CA LEU A 65 5.26 -15.48 11.02
C LEU A 65 6.29 -15.99 12.04
N ASP A 66 6.87 -17.17 11.80
CA ASP A 66 7.90 -17.76 12.67
C ASP A 66 9.30 -17.18 12.38
N GLU A 67 9.45 -16.54 11.22
CA GLU A 67 10.68 -15.86 10.82
C GLU A 67 10.87 -14.54 11.58
N PRO A 68 12.12 -14.03 11.71
CA PRO A 68 12.36 -12.73 12.32
C PRO A 68 11.69 -11.59 11.53
N CYS A 69 11.48 -10.44 12.17
CA CYS A 69 11.01 -9.25 11.45
C CYS A 69 12.12 -8.81 10.46
N PRO A 70 11.81 -8.57 9.17
CA PRO A 70 12.83 -8.14 8.21
C PRO A 70 13.52 -6.84 8.65
N THR A 71 14.83 -6.73 8.41
CA THR A 71 15.60 -5.51 8.72
C THR A 71 15.18 -4.34 7.83
N THR A 72 15.59 -3.13 8.20
CA THR A 72 15.40 -1.90 7.41
C THR A 72 15.89 -2.08 5.96
N GLU A 73 17.07 -2.66 5.77
CA GLU A 73 17.68 -2.90 4.46
C GLU A 73 16.88 -3.94 3.67
N GLN A 74 16.40 -4.99 4.33
CA GLN A 74 15.55 -6.03 3.72
C GLN A 74 14.19 -5.48 3.29
N LYS A 75 13.59 -4.60 4.09
CA LYS A 75 12.32 -3.93 3.74
C LYS A 75 12.50 -3.02 2.54
N LEU A 76 13.60 -2.26 2.47
CA LEU A 76 13.91 -1.40 1.34
C LEU A 76 14.26 -2.17 0.07
N SER A 77 14.91 -3.34 0.19
CA SER A 77 15.35 -4.11 -0.99
C SER A 77 14.20 -4.66 -1.83
N VAL A 78 13.01 -4.80 -1.24
CA VAL A 78 11.80 -5.28 -1.91
C VAL A 78 10.84 -4.15 -2.30
N LEU A 79 11.17 -2.89 -1.99
CA LEU A 79 10.41 -1.72 -2.40
C LEU A 79 10.78 -1.32 -3.82
N PHE A 80 9.78 -1.18 -4.69
CA PHE A 80 9.98 -0.77 -6.07
C PHE A 80 10.69 0.59 -6.18
N ASP A 81 11.71 0.61 -7.03
CA ASP A 81 12.47 1.81 -7.40
C ASP A 81 12.24 2.14 -8.89
N PRO A 82 11.56 3.26 -9.20
CA PRO A 82 11.32 3.67 -10.59
C PRO A 82 12.60 4.04 -11.35
N GLU A 83 13.70 4.37 -10.68
CA GLU A 83 14.98 4.66 -11.34
C GLU A 83 15.69 3.37 -11.80
N HIS A 84 15.40 2.24 -11.16
CA HIS A 84 16.01 0.93 -11.42
C HIS A 84 14.96 -0.18 -11.63
N PRO A 85 13.99 -0.03 -12.55
CA PRO A 85 12.78 -0.85 -12.60
C PRO A 85 13.03 -2.35 -12.85
N THR A 86 14.16 -2.71 -13.47
CA THR A 86 14.54 -4.09 -13.81
C THR A 86 15.73 -4.60 -13.00
N ALA A 87 16.25 -3.81 -12.06
CA ALA A 87 17.45 -4.11 -11.30
C ALA A 87 17.17 -4.00 -9.79
N PRO A 88 16.37 -4.93 -9.22
CA PRO A 88 16.09 -4.94 -7.79
C PRO A 88 17.36 -5.15 -6.97
N VAL A 89 17.43 -4.51 -5.81
CA VAL A 89 18.56 -4.62 -4.86
C VAL A 89 18.77 -6.07 -4.41
N SER A 90 17.68 -6.84 -4.27
CA SER A 90 17.70 -8.27 -4.02
C SER A 90 17.23 -9.03 -5.27
N PRO A 91 18.15 -9.59 -6.09
CA PRO A 91 17.78 -10.33 -7.30
C PRO A 91 16.98 -11.61 -7.01
N GLU A 92 17.18 -12.20 -5.83
CA GLU A 92 16.48 -13.43 -5.41
C GLU A 92 15.02 -13.17 -4.99
N LYS A 93 14.75 -12.00 -4.38
CA LYS A 93 13.41 -11.60 -3.95
C LYS A 93 12.67 -10.78 -4.99
N GLY A 94 13.38 -10.00 -5.79
CA GLY A 94 12.77 -9.00 -6.66
C GLY A 94 12.02 -7.92 -5.87
N TYR A 95 11.22 -7.14 -6.59
CA TYR A 95 10.32 -6.17 -5.98
C TYR A 95 9.02 -6.83 -5.53
N ARG A 96 8.54 -6.42 -4.35
CA ARG A 96 7.34 -6.97 -3.69
C ARG A 96 6.35 -5.87 -3.31
N ILE A 97 6.82 -4.64 -3.07
CA ILE A 97 5.99 -3.49 -2.70
C ILE A 97 6.05 -2.44 -3.80
N PHE A 98 4.90 -2.13 -4.40
CA PHE A 98 4.79 -1.22 -5.54
C PHE A 98 3.84 -0.06 -5.21
N PRO A 99 4.32 1.19 -5.12
CA PRO A 99 3.46 2.36 -4.93
C PRO A 99 2.81 2.83 -6.24
N GLN A 100 2.44 1.89 -7.13
CA GLN A 100 1.76 2.13 -8.40
C GLN A 100 1.05 0.88 -8.93
N ALA A 101 0.11 1.07 -9.86
CA ALA A 101 -0.75 -0.01 -10.37
C ALA A 101 -0.02 -0.97 -11.32
N TYR A 102 0.76 -0.43 -12.25
CA TYR A 102 1.47 -1.20 -13.28
C TYR A 102 2.93 -0.80 -13.32
N VAL A 103 3.79 -1.79 -13.54
CA VAL A 103 5.22 -1.61 -13.79
C VAL A 103 5.57 -2.30 -15.09
N ALA A 104 6.47 -1.70 -15.88
CA ALA A 104 7.05 -2.39 -17.03
C ALA A 104 7.72 -3.69 -16.54
N GLN A 105 7.54 -4.79 -17.27
CA GLN A 105 7.92 -6.16 -16.90
C GLN A 105 9.14 -6.24 -15.96
N ALA A 106 8.86 -6.32 -14.67
CA ALA A 106 9.80 -6.61 -13.60
C ALA A 106 9.40 -7.91 -12.89
N GLN A 107 8.70 -8.82 -13.57
CA GLN A 107 8.46 -10.17 -13.07
C GLN A 107 9.73 -11.01 -13.23
N ASN A 108 10.74 -10.65 -12.44
CA ASN A 108 11.75 -11.61 -12.03
C ASN A 108 11.37 -12.00 -10.59
N ILE A 109 10.62 -13.11 -10.48
CA ILE A 109 10.38 -13.86 -9.23
C ILE A 109 9.63 -13.07 -8.14
N GLY A 110 8.33 -12.84 -8.35
CA GLY A 110 7.43 -12.26 -7.35
C GLY A 110 6.43 -13.29 -6.81
N ASP A 111 6.78 -13.96 -5.71
CA ASP A 111 5.95 -15.01 -5.09
C ASP A 111 4.86 -14.45 -4.16
N THR A 112 4.96 -13.20 -3.71
CA THR A 112 3.92 -12.46 -2.96
C THR A 112 4.14 -10.96 -3.15
N SER A 113 3.12 -10.17 -3.47
CA SER A 113 3.28 -8.72 -3.70
C SER A 113 2.14 -7.88 -3.13
N LEU A 114 2.45 -6.62 -2.87
CA LEU A 114 1.54 -5.55 -2.51
C LEU A 114 1.69 -4.42 -3.53
N ARG A 115 0.61 -4.09 -4.25
CA ARG A 115 0.49 -2.84 -5.00
C ARG A 115 -0.40 -1.87 -4.27
N CYS A 116 -0.03 -0.60 -4.24
CA CYS A 116 -0.81 0.49 -3.65
C CYS A 116 -0.92 1.62 -4.70
N TYR A 117 -2.12 2.05 -5.02
CA TYR A 117 -2.35 3.12 -5.99
C TYR A 117 -3.68 3.83 -5.77
N MET A 118 -3.83 5.03 -6.34
CA MET A 118 -5.06 5.81 -6.22
C MET A 118 -6.15 5.26 -7.14
N GLY A 119 -7.37 5.20 -6.63
CA GLY A 119 -8.57 4.80 -7.36
C GLY A 119 -9.42 5.99 -7.77
N GLN A 120 -10.73 5.83 -7.60
CA GLN A 120 -11.72 6.88 -7.83
C GLN A 120 -11.59 8.02 -6.80
N THR A 121 -11.78 9.24 -7.29
CA THR A 121 -12.00 10.44 -6.48
C THR A 121 -13.48 10.83 -6.56
N VAL A 122 -14.11 11.03 -5.41
CA VAL A 122 -15.51 11.45 -5.31
C VAL A 122 -15.59 12.83 -4.66
N ALA A 123 -16.03 13.82 -5.42
CA ALA A 123 -16.31 15.15 -4.88
C ALA A 123 -17.56 15.10 -3.97
N LYS A 124 -17.40 15.47 -2.70
CA LYS A 124 -18.52 15.60 -1.74
C LYS A 124 -18.95 17.05 -1.55
N GLY A 125 -18.07 17.99 -1.85
CA GLY A 125 -18.34 19.42 -1.87
C GLY A 125 -17.13 20.20 -2.36
N SER A 126 -17.24 21.53 -2.45
CA SER A 126 -16.16 22.38 -2.99
C SER A 126 -14.87 22.36 -2.16
N TYR A 127 -14.95 21.92 -0.91
CA TYR A 127 -13.83 21.88 0.05
C TYR A 127 -13.51 20.46 0.55
N ARG A 128 -14.15 19.43 -0.02
CA ARG A 128 -14.00 18.05 0.46
C ARG A 128 -14.14 17.04 -0.67
N ALA A 129 -13.18 16.15 -0.74
CA ALA A 129 -13.25 14.96 -1.58
C ALA A 129 -13.01 13.69 -0.75
N GLU A 130 -13.62 12.61 -1.19
CA GLU A 130 -13.28 11.27 -0.73
C GLU A 130 -12.44 10.60 -1.81
N LEU A 131 -11.25 10.17 -1.44
CA LEU A 131 -10.34 9.42 -2.29
C LEU A 131 -10.51 7.94 -2.00
N SER A 132 -10.25 7.08 -2.99
CA SER A 132 -10.02 5.66 -2.75
C SER A 132 -8.57 5.31 -2.98
N VAL A 133 -8.04 4.49 -2.08
CA VAL A 133 -6.70 3.89 -2.16
C VAL A 133 -6.90 2.40 -2.36
N ILE A 134 -6.36 1.90 -3.46
CA ILE A 134 -6.50 0.51 -3.89
C ILE A 134 -5.23 -0.24 -3.52
N PHE A 135 -5.42 -1.39 -2.88
CA PHE A 135 -4.39 -2.34 -2.53
C PHE A 135 -4.65 -3.64 -3.28
N GLU A 136 -3.64 -4.16 -3.96
CA GLU A 136 -3.68 -5.51 -4.54
C GLU A 136 -2.63 -6.36 -3.85
N LEU A 137 -3.12 -7.35 -3.11
CA LEU A 137 -2.32 -8.33 -2.38
C LEU A 137 -2.36 -9.62 -3.18
N THR A 138 -1.25 -10.01 -3.79
CA THR A 138 -1.18 -11.23 -4.60
C THR A 138 -0.14 -12.18 -4.06
N THR A 139 -0.33 -13.47 -4.27
CA THR A 139 0.65 -14.50 -3.98
C THR A 139 0.58 -15.59 -5.05
N ASN A 140 1.68 -16.31 -5.23
CA ASN A 140 1.68 -17.51 -6.05
C ASN A 140 0.79 -18.58 -5.40
N VAL A 141 0.03 -19.33 -6.20
CA VAL A 141 -0.87 -20.40 -5.76
C VAL A 141 -0.19 -21.40 -4.81
N ASN A 142 1.12 -21.64 -4.97
CA ASN A 142 1.89 -22.55 -4.12
C ASN A 142 2.04 -22.05 -2.67
N TYR A 143 1.91 -20.74 -2.44
CA TYR A 143 2.08 -20.12 -1.12
C TYR A 143 0.77 -19.59 -0.52
N GLU A 144 -0.35 -19.71 -1.22
CA GLU A 144 -1.63 -19.24 -0.70
C GLU A 144 -2.01 -19.95 0.60
N SER A 145 -1.74 -21.26 0.69
CA SER A 145 -1.95 -22.02 1.93
C SER A 145 -0.79 -21.88 2.95
N ALA A 146 0.28 -21.19 2.59
CA ALA A 146 1.50 -21.03 3.38
C ALA A 146 1.48 -19.70 4.15
N SER A 147 0.68 -19.59 5.20
CA SER A 147 0.63 -18.35 6.01
C SER A 147 0.87 -18.55 7.50
N GLY A 148 1.42 -19.72 7.87
CA GLY A 148 1.55 -20.18 9.25
C GLY A 148 0.18 -20.57 9.82
N TYR A 149 -0.39 -19.69 10.66
CA TYR A 149 -1.63 -19.97 11.40
C TYR A 149 -2.91 -19.74 10.60
N ALA A 150 -2.86 -18.96 9.51
CA ALA A 150 -4.01 -18.73 8.65
C ALA A 150 -4.02 -19.71 7.46
N ILE A 151 -5.21 -20.02 6.95
CA ILE A 151 -5.37 -20.93 5.80
C ILE A 151 -5.09 -20.20 4.48
N SER A 152 -5.24 -18.87 4.45
CA SER A 152 -5.09 -18.03 3.26
C SER A 152 -4.10 -16.89 3.56
N ARG A 153 -2.95 -16.90 2.89
CA ARG A 153 -1.92 -15.87 2.98
C ARG A 153 -2.49 -14.52 2.53
N THR A 154 -3.15 -14.48 1.38
CA THR A 154 -3.69 -13.22 0.85
C THR A 154 -4.79 -12.64 1.73
N TYR A 155 -5.62 -13.48 2.37
CA TYR A 155 -6.59 -13.02 3.36
C TYR A 155 -5.94 -12.55 4.67
N ALA A 156 -4.89 -13.25 5.14
CA ALA A 156 -4.12 -12.80 6.31
C ALA A 156 -3.45 -11.44 6.07
N MET A 157 -2.93 -11.21 4.86
CA MET A 157 -2.41 -9.91 4.44
C MET A 157 -3.51 -8.84 4.38
N GLU A 158 -4.71 -9.18 3.89
CA GLU A 158 -5.86 -8.26 3.91
C GLU A 158 -6.20 -7.84 5.34
N CYS A 159 -6.30 -8.79 6.27
CA CYS A 159 -6.59 -8.49 7.68
C CYS A 159 -5.51 -7.58 8.28
N ALA A 160 -4.23 -7.89 8.08
CA ALA A 160 -3.12 -7.08 8.57
C ALA A 160 -3.13 -5.67 7.96
N LEU A 161 -3.44 -5.55 6.66
CA LEU A 161 -3.53 -4.26 5.98
C LEU A 161 -4.68 -3.40 6.52
N ILE A 162 -5.88 -3.97 6.65
CA ILE A 162 -7.05 -3.24 7.16
C ILE A 162 -6.81 -2.82 8.61
N GLU A 163 -6.27 -3.70 9.45
CA GLU A 163 -5.94 -3.39 10.85
C GLU A 163 -4.86 -2.29 10.96
N ALA A 164 -3.90 -2.25 10.04
CA ALA A 164 -2.86 -1.23 10.03
C ALA A 164 -3.34 0.16 9.58
N LEU A 165 -4.46 0.26 8.85
CA LEU A 165 -4.87 1.51 8.20
C LEU A 165 -6.24 2.01 8.64
N ASN A 166 -7.22 1.15 8.86
CA ASN A 166 -8.60 1.57 9.11
C ASN A 166 -8.68 2.40 10.42
N GLY A 167 -9.11 3.65 10.31
CA GLY A 167 -9.17 4.62 11.42
C GLY A 167 -7.86 5.36 11.68
N VAL A 168 -6.77 5.08 10.95
CA VAL A 168 -5.48 5.75 11.11
C VAL A 168 -5.47 7.07 10.34
N ASN A 169 -5.16 8.16 11.05
CA ASN A 169 -4.86 9.45 10.45
C ASN A 169 -3.38 9.49 10.06
N MET A 170 -3.11 9.46 8.76
CA MET A 170 -1.78 9.70 8.22
C MET A 170 -1.62 11.21 8.03
N ASN A 171 -0.85 11.83 8.91
CA ASN A 171 -0.66 13.28 8.98
C ASN A 171 -0.40 13.89 7.58
N GLY A 172 -1.24 14.82 7.14
CA GLY A 172 -1.18 15.46 5.82
C GLY A 172 -1.79 14.67 4.65
N VAL A 173 -2.30 13.46 4.89
CA VAL A 173 -2.98 12.59 3.91
C VAL A 173 -4.47 12.45 4.23
N GLY A 174 -4.81 12.35 5.52
CA GLY A 174 -6.17 12.18 6.02
C GLY A 174 -6.36 10.89 6.82
N THR A 175 -7.61 10.60 7.19
CA THR A 175 -7.98 9.38 7.92
C THR A 175 -8.49 8.32 6.96
N PHE A 176 -7.87 7.14 7.00
CA PHE A 176 -8.32 5.97 6.27
C PHE A 176 -9.58 5.36 6.89
N TYR A 177 -10.48 4.85 6.07
CA TYR A 177 -11.68 4.15 6.51
C TYR A 177 -12.07 3.00 5.57
N PHE A 178 -12.75 1.99 6.13
CA PHE A 178 -13.35 0.89 5.38
C PHE A 178 -14.88 0.95 5.46
N ASP A 179 -15.47 1.91 4.76
CA ASP A 179 -16.91 2.21 4.83
C ASP A 179 -17.46 2.57 3.44
N ARG A 180 -18.33 1.70 2.93
CA ARG A 180 -18.95 1.85 1.61
C ARG A 180 -20.01 2.95 1.56
N THR A 181 -20.56 3.34 2.70
CA THR A 181 -21.52 4.45 2.79
C THR A 181 -20.84 5.81 2.58
N GLN A 182 -19.55 5.91 2.94
CA GLN A 182 -18.75 7.12 2.73
C GLN A 182 -18.14 7.17 1.32
N HIS A 183 -17.56 6.06 0.85
CA HIS A 183 -17.02 5.94 -0.51
C HIS A 183 -17.51 4.66 -1.20
N PRO A 184 -18.19 4.75 -2.38
CA PRO A 184 -18.88 3.61 -2.99
C PRO A 184 -17.98 2.44 -3.39
N SER A 185 -16.70 2.72 -3.62
CA SER A 185 -15.68 1.72 -4.00
C SER A 185 -15.04 1.01 -2.80
N CYS A 186 -15.32 1.38 -1.55
CA CYS A 186 -14.77 0.65 -0.40
C CYS A 186 -15.26 -0.81 -0.40
N GLY A 187 -14.34 -1.74 -0.17
CA GLY A 187 -14.64 -3.17 -0.13
C GLY A 187 -13.42 -4.05 -0.40
N SER A 188 -13.64 -5.37 -0.39
CA SER A 188 -12.63 -6.37 -0.77
C SER A 188 -13.20 -7.35 -1.80
N TRP A 189 -12.37 -7.76 -2.75
CA TRP A 189 -12.71 -8.70 -3.82
C TRP A 189 -11.58 -9.71 -4.06
N ASN A 190 -11.94 -10.93 -4.47
CA ASN A 190 -10.96 -11.86 -5.04
C ASN A 190 -10.41 -11.26 -6.34
N ILE A 191 -9.11 -11.42 -6.57
CA ILE A 191 -8.45 -11.19 -7.85
C ILE A 191 -7.56 -12.38 -8.17
N ASP A 192 -7.35 -12.62 -9.46
CA ASP A 192 -6.39 -13.61 -9.95
C ASP A 192 -5.88 -13.16 -11.32
N ASP A 193 -4.71 -13.64 -11.70
CA ASP A 193 -4.15 -13.44 -13.04
C ASP A 193 -4.58 -14.56 -14.01
N ARG A 194 -5.51 -15.43 -13.59
CA ARG A 194 -5.90 -16.69 -14.26
C ARG A 194 -4.73 -17.61 -14.61
N GLY A 195 -3.58 -17.38 -13.99
CA GLY A 195 -2.34 -18.11 -14.18
C GLY A 195 -1.87 -18.68 -12.86
N THR A 196 -0.76 -18.17 -12.34
CA THR A 196 -0.10 -18.71 -11.15
C THR A 196 -0.30 -17.84 -9.91
N ASN A 197 -0.92 -16.68 -10.02
CA ASN A 197 -1.14 -15.79 -8.88
C ASN A 197 -2.62 -15.55 -8.62
N LEU A 198 -2.96 -15.58 -7.34
CA LEU A 198 -4.26 -15.18 -6.83
C LEU A 198 -4.08 -14.15 -5.73
N GLY A 199 -5.16 -13.50 -5.33
CA GLY A 199 -5.06 -12.38 -4.42
C GLY A 199 -6.36 -11.75 -3.98
N ARG A 200 -6.20 -10.64 -3.29
CA ARG A 200 -7.27 -9.79 -2.77
C ARG A 200 -7.04 -8.36 -3.22
N ARG A 201 -8.08 -7.74 -3.80
CA ARG A 201 -8.13 -6.30 -3.99
C ARG A 201 -8.89 -5.68 -2.84
N VAL A 202 -8.23 -4.87 -2.03
CA VAL A 202 -8.82 -4.14 -0.91
C VAL A 202 -8.85 -2.67 -1.26
N ILE A 203 -9.98 -2.00 -1.06
CA ILE A 203 -10.11 -0.57 -1.31
C ILE A 203 -10.52 0.10 0.00
N LEU A 204 -9.66 1.00 0.48
CA LEU A 204 -9.94 1.88 1.60
C LEU A 204 -10.29 3.28 1.08
N GLY A 205 -11.20 3.96 1.76
CA GLY A 205 -11.49 5.36 1.53
C GLY A 205 -10.58 6.25 2.37
N LEU A 206 -10.40 7.49 1.93
CA LEU A 206 -9.58 8.49 2.57
C LEU A 206 -10.22 9.86 2.39
N THR A 207 -10.50 10.56 3.49
CA THR A 207 -11.06 11.91 3.44
C THR A 207 -9.95 12.92 3.18
N TRP A 208 -10.10 13.70 2.10
CA TRP A 208 -9.17 14.75 1.69
C TRP A 208 -9.79 16.15 1.89
N GLN A 209 -9.06 16.99 2.62
CA GLN A 209 -9.37 18.41 2.88
C GLN A 209 -8.03 19.16 2.86
N ASP A 210 -7.91 20.17 2.00
CA ASP A 210 -6.71 21.04 1.88
C ASP A 210 -6.75 22.25 2.83
#